data_AF-A0A523FEH8-F1
#
_entry.id   AF-A0A523FEH8-F1
#
_cell.length_a   1.000
_cell.length_b   1.000
_cell.length_c   1.000
_cell.angle_alpha   90.00
_cell.angle_beta   90.00
_cell.angle_gamma   90.00
#
_symmetry.space_group_name_H-M   'P 1'
#
loop_
_entity.id
_entity.type
_entity.pdbx_description
1 polymer ?
#
loop_
_entity_poly.entity_id
_entity_poly.type
_entity_poly.pdbx_seq_one_letter_code
_entity_poly.pdbx_strand_id
1 'polypeptide(L)'
;MDEEEIEEAKPEKDPTLALFLGLYLILLAFFVLLNTMATLKDDRVKSVMGSLLATFSTEILNVANPTEFTASVGEDLATEEFHRDVEDFFEVAVPLAKVEFFSAGTIMRIALPADQLFEPDSTRVRADRQDLMHRITGSLSRRVIGLRYEIEFSTFTGPFFSDDLAAGQVLEVARAGAFARELLRRKVPPDSIVIGSRPGNPEEVEITFFIRIEQSSKVDFEGEGG
;
A
#
# COMPACT_ATOMS: atom_id res chain seq x y z
N MET A 1 63.80 49.13 -29.13
CA MET A 1 62.51 48.54 -29.51
C MET A 1 62.79 47.07 -29.60
N ASP A 2 62.60 46.36 -28.50
CA ASP A 2 62.57 44.91 -28.47
C ASP A 2 61.31 44.58 -27.67
N GLU A 3 60.26 44.24 -28.40
CA GLU A 3 58.98 43.82 -27.85
C GLU A 3 59.15 42.37 -27.39
N GLU A 4 59.17 42.13 -26.08
CA GLU A 4 59.11 40.77 -25.53
C GLU A 4 57.71 40.21 -25.78
N GLU A 5 57.65 39.25 -26.70
CA GLU A 5 56.49 38.44 -27.01
C GLU A 5 56.18 37.54 -25.81
N ILE A 6 55.08 37.82 -25.10
CA ILE A 6 54.64 37.03 -23.95
C ILE A 6 53.97 35.76 -24.49
N GLU A 7 54.65 34.62 -24.33
CA GLU A 7 54.13 33.30 -24.68
C GLU A 7 52.94 32.93 -23.78
N GLU A 8 51.77 32.78 -24.38
CA GLU A 8 50.50 32.48 -23.71
C GLU A 8 50.50 31.03 -23.18
N ALA A 9 50.69 30.85 -21.87
CA ALA A 9 50.71 29.55 -21.22
C ALA A 9 49.34 28.85 -21.33
N LYS A 10 49.26 27.78 -22.12
CA LYS A 10 48.07 26.93 -22.20
C LYS A 10 47.73 26.34 -20.82
N PRO A 11 46.46 26.37 -20.39
CA PRO A 11 46.07 25.78 -19.11
C PRO A 11 46.26 24.26 -19.18
N GLU A 12 47.21 23.77 -18.39
CA GLU A 12 47.49 22.36 -18.23
C GLU A 12 46.26 21.71 -17.57
N LYS A 13 45.60 20.79 -18.28
CA LYS A 13 44.40 20.10 -17.78
C LYS A 13 44.83 19.20 -16.64
N ASP A 14 44.51 19.61 -15.43
CA ASP A 14 44.90 18.93 -14.20
C ASP A 14 44.33 17.50 -14.18
N PRO A 15 45.15 16.46 -14.45
CA PRO A 15 44.66 15.09 -14.66
C PRO A 15 44.04 14.50 -13.39
N THR A 16 44.44 15.04 -12.24
CA THR A 16 43.94 14.73 -10.91
C THR A 16 42.47 15.11 -10.74
N LEU A 17 42.05 16.25 -11.30
CA LEU A 17 40.66 16.74 -11.19
C LEU A 17 39.71 15.86 -12.03
N ALA A 18 40.14 15.45 -13.21
CA ALA A 18 39.39 14.51 -14.04
C ALA A 18 39.23 13.14 -13.36
N LEU A 19 40.26 12.68 -12.64
CA LEU A 19 40.22 11.43 -11.86
C LEU A 19 39.25 11.52 -10.67
N PHE A 20 39.29 12.63 -9.91
CA PHE A 20 38.36 12.87 -8.80
C PHE A 20 36.92 12.97 -9.30
N LEU A 21 36.68 13.67 -10.41
CA LEU A 21 35.35 13.78 -11.00
C LEU A 21 34.82 12.42 -11.45
N GLY A 22 35.67 11.60 -12.09
CA GLY A 22 35.32 10.22 -12.46
C GLY A 22 34.95 9.37 -11.25
N LEU A 23 35.71 9.47 -10.16
CA LEU A 23 35.45 8.73 -8.93
C LEU A 23 34.13 9.16 -8.27
N TYR A 24 33.85 10.47 -8.22
CA TYR A 24 32.59 11.00 -7.69
C TYR A 24 31.37 10.53 -8.50
N LEU A 25 31.47 10.51 -9.83
CA LEU A 25 30.39 10.04 -10.69
C LEU A 25 30.15 8.53 -10.52
N ILE A 26 31.21 7.73 -10.36
CA ILE A 26 31.09 6.30 -10.09
C ILE A 26 30.44 6.06 -8.71
N LEU A 27 30.86 6.78 -7.68
CA LEU A 27 30.26 6.69 -6.34
C LEU A 27 28.79 7.11 -6.34
N LEU A 28 28.44 8.20 -7.03
CA LEU A 28 27.06 8.65 -7.17
C LEU A 28 26.20 7.59 -7.89
N ALA A 29 26.69 7.05 -9.01
CA ALA A 29 26.01 6.00 -9.74
C ALA A 29 25.81 4.74 -8.88
N PHE A 30 26.83 4.32 -8.14
CA PHE A 30 26.73 3.21 -7.19
C PHE A 30 25.73 3.49 -6.06
N PHE A 31 25.71 4.71 -5.54
CA PHE A 31 24.79 5.11 -4.48
C PHE A 31 23.34 5.08 -4.95
N VAL A 32 23.06 5.60 -6.15
CA VAL A 32 21.74 5.52 -6.77
C VAL A 32 21.34 4.06 -7.00
N LEU A 33 22.26 3.21 -7.49
CA LEU A 33 22.00 1.78 -7.69
C LEU A 33 21.76 1.02 -6.38
N LEU A 34 22.51 1.31 -5.32
CA LEU A 34 22.29 0.73 -4.00
C LEU A 34 20.95 1.18 -3.42
N ASN A 35 20.60 2.46 -3.57
CA ASN A 35 19.33 2.99 -3.10
C ASN A 35 18.13 2.36 -3.84
N THR A 36 18.25 2.08 -5.15
CA THR A 36 17.19 1.37 -5.90
C THR A 36 17.11 -0.12 -5.56
N MET A 37 18.21 -0.77 -5.19
CA MET A 37 18.22 -2.17 -4.76
C MET A 37 17.81 -2.36 -3.29
N ALA A 38 18.03 -1.37 -2.42
CA ALA A 38 17.73 -1.47 -1.00
C ALA A 38 16.22 -1.58 -0.72
N THR A 39 15.37 -0.90 -1.49
CA THR A 39 13.90 -1.01 -1.38
C THR A 39 13.36 -2.37 -1.86
N LEU A 40 14.03 -3.05 -2.79
CA LEU A 40 13.54 -4.32 -3.36
C LEU A 40 13.85 -5.57 -2.50
N LYS A 41 14.75 -5.48 -1.51
CA LYS A 41 15.21 -6.64 -0.73
C LYS A 41 14.43 -6.92 0.55
N ASP A 42 13.73 -5.93 1.12
CA ASP A 42 12.92 -6.15 2.33
C ASP A 42 11.68 -7.02 2.07
N ASP A 43 11.21 -7.10 0.82
CA ASP A 43 10.06 -7.94 0.45
C ASP A 43 10.41 -9.42 0.22
N ARG A 44 11.62 -9.71 -0.31
CA ARG A 44 12.04 -11.10 -0.60
C ARG A 44 12.52 -11.85 0.64
N VAL A 45 13.09 -11.16 1.63
CA VAL A 45 13.57 -11.82 2.87
C VAL A 45 12.39 -12.30 3.72
N LYS A 46 11.27 -11.57 3.73
CA LYS A 46 10.02 -12.03 4.37
C LYS A 46 9.39 -13.22 3.64
N SER A 47 9.40 -13.21 2.30
CA SER A 47 8.84 -14.29 1.47
C SER A 47 9.55 -15.64 1.67
N VAL A 48 10.88 -15.66 1.80
CA VAL A 48 11.63 -16.92 1.99
C VAL A 48 11.49 -17.48 3.40
N MET A 49 11.30 -16.64 4.42
CA MET A 49 11.00 -17.12 5.79
C MET A 49 9.58 -17.71 5.91
N GLY A 50 8.60 -17.16 5.18
CA GLY A 50 7.25 -17.74 5.09
C GLY A 50 7.22 -19.09 4.38
N SER A 51 8.00 -19.27 3.32
CA SER A 51 7.99 -20.50 2.51
C SER A 51 8.63 -21.70 3.20
N LEU A 52 9.64 -21.48 4.07
CA LEU A 52 10.22 -22.56 4.88
C LEU A 52 9.28 -22.98 6.01
N LEU A 53 8.59 -22.03 6.67
CA LEU A 53 7.55 -22.34 7.66
C LEU A 53 6.33 -23.05 7.05
N ALA A 54 5.95 -22.68 5.82
CA ALA A 54 4.89 -23.34 5.07
C ALA A 54 5.25 -24.79 4.71
N THR A 55 6.49 -25.05 4.29
CA THR A 55 6.92 -26.42 3.92
C THR A 55 7.02 -27.35 5.13
N PHE A 56 7.43 -26.85 6.31
CA PHE A 56 7.45 -27.64 7.55
C PHE A 56 6.06 -27.85 8.17
N SER A 57 5.07 -27.01 7.86
CA SER A 57 3.68 -27.20 8.34
C SER A 57 2.90 -28.24 7.52
N THR A 58 3.26 -28.44 6.25
CA THR A 58 2.61 -29.42 5.37
C THR A 58 2.90 -30.87 5.74
N GLU A 59 4.05 -31.17 6.35
CA GLU A 59 4.39 -32.57 6.71
C GLU A 59 3.74 -33.06 8.02
N ILE A 60 3.27 -32.15 8.89
CA ILE A 60 2.66 -32.53 10.19
C ILE A 60 1.14 -32.70 10.08
N LEU A 61 0.49 -32.18 9.03
CA LEU A 61 -0.97 -32.23 8.87
C LEU A 61 -1.48 -33.35 7.93
N ASN A 62 -0.63 -34.26 7.48
CA ASN A 62 -1.01 -35.27 6.49
C ASN A 62 -1.83 -36.47 7.04
N VAL A 63 -2.67 -36.27 8.06
CA VAL A 63 -3.66 -37.27 8.49
C VAL A 63 -4.93 -36.59 9.03
N ALA A 64 -5.66 -35.84 8.21
CA ALA A 64 -7.13 -35.75 8.29
C ALA A 64 -7.74 -34.83 7.20
N ASN A 65 -8.85 -35.29 6.62
CA ASN A 65 -9.91 -34.50 5.98
C ASN A 65 -9.71 -33.99 4.53
N PRO A 66 -10.38 -34.64 3.54
CA PRO A 66 -10.49 -34.17 2.15
C PRO A 66 -11.17 -32.80 1.96
N THR A 67 -11.81 -32.24 3.00
CA THR A 67 -12.56 -30.98 2.95
C THR A 67 -11.66 -29.74 2.92
N GLU A 68 -10.46 -29.80 3.51
CA GLU A 68 -9.52 -28.68 3.55
C GLU A 68 -8.87 -28.42 2.18
N PHE A 69 -8.59 -29.47 1.41
CA PHE A 69 -8.01 -29.34 0.07
C PHE A 69 -8.97 -28.66 -0.92
N THR A 70 -10.27 -28.92 -0.82
CA THR A 70 -11.28 -28.23 -1.64
C THR A 70 -11.51 -26.77 -1.23
N ALA A 71 -11.30 -26.44 0.05
CA ALA A 71 -11.41 -25.08 0.55
C ALA A 71 -10.23 -24.23 0.06
N SER A 72 -9.00 -24.76 0.12
CA SER A 72 -7.79 -24.05 -0.35
C SER A 72 -7.81 -23.74 -1.85
N VAL A 73 -8.22 -24.69 -2.70
CA VAL A 73 -8.31 -24.43 -4.16
C VAL A 73 -9.44 -23.42 -4.50
N GLY A 74 -10.54 -23.43 -3.74
CA GLY A 74 -11.62 -22.44 -3.89
C GLY A 74 -11.24 -21.05 -3.39
N GLU A 75 -10.41 -20.97 -2.35
CA GLU A 75 -9.88 -19.74 -1.77
C GLU A 75 -8.91 -19.02 -2.72
N ASP A 76 -7.99 -19.76 -3.36
CA ASP A 76 -7.05 -19.19 -4.31
C ASP A 76 -7.76 -18.58 -5.53
N LEU A 77 -8.76 -19.28 -6.08
CA LEU A 77 -9.55 -18.79 -7.22
C LEU A 77 -10.40 -17.58 -6.87
N ALA A 78 -11.05 -17.58 -5.69
CA ALA A 78 -11.86 -16.45 -5.22
C ALA A 78 -10.99 -15.21 -4.94
N THR A 79 -9.75 -15.42 -4.49
CA THR A 79 -8.75 -14.38 -4.25
C THR A 79 -8.29 -13.74 -5.56
N GLU A 80 -7.95 -14.56 -6.56
CA GLU A 80 -7.54 -14.07 -7.88
C GLU A 80 -8.66 -13.30 -8.60
N GLU A 81 -9.90 -13.80 -8.54
CA GLU A 81 -11.07 -13.11 -9.12
C GLU A 81 -11.31 -11.76 -8.45
N PHE A 82 -11.21 -11.71 -7.11
CA PHE A 82 -11.36 -10.46 -6.35
C PHE A 82 -10.28 -9.43 -6.73
N HIS A 83 -9.02 -9.84 -6.89
CA HIS A 83 -7.95 -8.94 -7.30
C HIS A 83 -8.18 -8.37 -8.69
N ARG A 84 -8.46 -9.23 -9.67
CA ARG A 84 -8.71 -8.81 -11.04
C ARG A 84 -9.86 -7.81 -11.10
N ASP A 85 -10.95 -8.13 -10.42
CA ASP A 85 -12.12 -7.25 -10.36
C ASP A 85 -11.74 -5.87 -9.79
N VAL A 86 -11.02 -5.81 -8.67
CA VAL A 86 -10.69 -4.53 -8.04
C VAL A 86 -9.63 -3.76 -8.83
N GLU A 87 -8.62 -4.42 -9.37
CA GLU A 87 -7.58 -3.81 -10.21
C GLU A 87 -8.20 -3.16 -11.45
N ASP A 88 -9.01 -3.91 -12.21
CA ASP A 88 -9.72 -3.42 -13.39
C ASP A 88 -10.57 -2.18 -13.07
N PHE A 89 -11.22 -2.16 -11.89
CA PHE A 89 -12.07 -1.04 -11.50
C PHE A 89 -11.28 0.22 -11.17
N PHE A 90 -10.16 0.08 -10.47
CA PHE A 90 -9.34 1.23 -10.11
C PHE A 90 -8.54 1.76 -11.29
N GLU A 91 -8.04 0.90 -12.18
CA GLU A 91 -7.37 1.34 -13.41
C GLU A 91 -8.31 2.17 -14.30
N VAL A 92 -9.56 1.73 -14.45
CA VAL A 92 -10.56 2.44 -15.27
C VAL A 92 -11.08 3.72 -14.58
N ALA A 93 -11.34 3.68 -13.28
CA ALA A 93 -11.99 4.79 -12.58
C ALA A 93 -11.00 5.86 -12.08
N VAL A 94 -9.74 5.50 -11.83
CA VAL A 94 -8.74 6.37 -11.21
C VAL A 94 -7.37 6.21 -11.91
N PRO A 95 -7.09 7.00 -12.96
CA PRO A 95 -5.86 6.87 -13.76
C PRO A 95 -4.54 7.09 -12.99
N LEU A 96 -4.60 7.69 -11.80
CA LEU A 96 -3.44 7.97 -10.94
C LEU A 96 -3.33 7.03 -9.73
N ALA A 97 -4.17 5.99 -9.66
CA ALA A 97 -4.08 5.00 -8.61
C ALA A 97 -2.86 4.09 -8.83
N LYS A 98 -2.11 3.85 -7.76
CA LYS A 98 -1.05 2.84 -7.70
C LYS A 98 -1.60 1.65 -6.95
N VAL A 99 -1.59 0.48 -7.57
CA VAL A 99 -2.05 -0.79 -6.98
C VAL A 99 -0.83 -1.64 -6.64
N GLU A 100 -0.75 -2.11 -5.40
CA GLU A 100 0.33 -2.96 -4.90
C GLU A 100 -0.26 -4.19 -4.19
N PHE A 101 0.31 -5.36 -4.43
CA PHE A 101 -0.10 -6.62 -3.82
C PHE A 101 0.94 -7.10 -2.81
N PHE A 102 0.49 -7.51 -1.63
CA PHE A 102 1.32 -8.00 -0.53
C PHE A 102 0.82 -9.37 -0.04
N SER A 103 1.64 -10.05 0.79
CA SER A 103 1.26 -11.28 1.52
C SER A 103 0.61 -12.35 0.64
N ALA A 104 1.30 -12.73 -0.45
CA ALA A 104 0.80 -13.71 -1.42
C ALA A 104 -0.58 -13.36 -2.02
N GLY A 105 -0.90 -12.06 -2.12
CA GLY A 105 -2.13 -11.54 -2.70
C GLY A 105 -3.19 -11.19 -1.67
N THR A 106 -3.19 -11.76 -0.47
CA THR A 106 -4.24 -11.53 0.55
C THR A 106 -4.43 -10.06 0.99
N ILE A 107 -3.47 -9.19 0.65
CA ILE A 107 -3.50 -7.76 0.90
C ILE A 107 -3.29 -7.02 -0.42
N MET A 108 -4.21 -6.12 -0.76
CA MET A 108 -4.10 -5.24 -1.91
C MET A 108 -4.22 -3.80 -1.46
N ARG A 109 -3.17 -3.01 -1.70
CA ARG A 109 -3.11 -1.60 -1.34
C ARG A 109 -3.29 -0.75 -2.59
N ILE A 110 -4.07 0.31 -2.45
CA ILE A 110 -4.32 1.28 -3.49
C ILE A 110 -4.02 2.66 -2.94
N ALA A 111 -3.00 3.30 -3.48
CA ALA A 111 -2.64 4.67 -3.15
C ALA A 111 -3.05 5.61 -4.29
N LEU A 112 -3.74 6.69 -3.98
CA LEU A 112 -4.21 7.67 -4.97
C LEU A 112 -4.21 9.09 -4.38
N PRO A 113 -4.13 10.13 -5.23
CA PRO A 113 -4.32 11.49 -4.76
C PRO A 113 -5.74 11.68 -4.18
N ALA A 114 -5.85 12.40 -3.07
CA ALA A 114 -7.10 12.64 -2.38
C ALA A 114 -8.13 13.35 -3.27
N ASP A 115 -7.66 14.20 -4.19
CA ASP A 115 -8.49 14.94 -5.16
C ASP A 115 -9.12 14.06 -6.25
N GLN A 116 -8.66 12.81 -6.40
CA GLN A 116 -9.27 11.84 -7.30
C GLN A 116 -10.52 11.21 -6.70
N LEU A 117 -10.63 11.18 -5.37
CA LEU A 117 -11.73 10.58 -4.62
C LEU A 117 -12.69 11.61 -4.04
N PHE A 118 -12.17 12.71 -3.52
CA PHE A 118 -12.93 13.80 -2.92
C PHE A 118 -12.90 15.04 -3.78
N GLU A 119 -13.93 15.88 -3.65
CA GLU A 119 -13.87 17.22 -4.22
C GLU A 119 -12.78 18.07 -3.54
N PRO A 120 -12.23 19.07 -4.25
CA PRO A 120 -11.26 20.00 -3.69
C PRO A 120 -11.77 20.61 -2.38
N ASP A 121 -10.91 20.63 -1.37
CA ASP A 121 -11.19 21.19 -0.02
C ASP A 121 -12.48 20.70 0.65
N SER A 122 -12.93 19.51 0.27
CA SER A 122 -14.22 18.96 0.67
C SER A 122 -14.10 17.54 1.19
N THR A 123 -15.06 17.15 2.04
CA THR A 123 -15.26 15.76 2.49
C THR A 123 -16.18 14.97 1.57
N ARG A 124 -16.71 15.61 0.51
CA ARG A 124 -17.66 14.98 -0.40
C ARG A 124 -16.92 14.13 -1.43
N VAL A 125 -17.25 12.84 -1.46
CA VAL A 125 -16.81 11.93 -2.53
C VAL A 125 -17.34 12.46 -3.87
N ARG A 126 -16.49 12.48 -4.90
CA ARG A 126 -16.83 13.05 -6.19
C ARG A 126 -18.01 12.32 -6.82
N ALA A 127 -18.87 13.06 -7.53
CA ALA A 127 -20.09 12.51 -8.12
C ALA A 127 -19.81 11.51 -9.26
N ASP A 128 -18.67 11.64 -9.93
CA ASP A 128 -18.18 10.70 -10.95
C ASP A 128 -17.43 9.49 -10.37
N ARG A 129 -17.43 9.33 -9.04
CA ARG A 129 -16.89 8.15 -8.32
C ARG A 129 -17.97 7.26 -7.72
N GLN A 130 -19.24 7.53 -8.02
CA GLN A 130 -20.36 6.73 -7.51
C GLN A 130 -20.31 5.27 -7.96
N ASP A 131 -19.91 5.02 -9.21
CA ASP A 131 -19.74 3.66 -9.75
C ASP A 131 -18.59 2.91 -9.07
N LEU A 132 -17.47 3.60 -8.79
CA LEU A 132 -16.36 3.05 -8.02
C LEU A 132 -16.84 2.65 -6.61
N MET A 133 -17.56 3.54 -5.93
CA MET A 133 -18.12 3.24 -4.61
C MET A 133 -19.06 2.05 -4.66
N HIS A 134 -19.93 1.96 -5.68
CA HIS A 134 -20.84 0.82 -5.85
C HIS A 134 -20.08 -0.50 -6.00
N ARG A 135 -19.02 -0.51 -6.82
CA ARG A 135 -18.17 -1.68 -7.04
C ARG A 135 -17.44 -2.12 -5.78
N ILE A 136 -16.83 -1.19 -5.04
CA ILE A 136 -16.20 -1.48 -3.73
C ILE A 136 -17.23 -2.14 -2.81
N THR A 137 -18.44 -1.59 -2.71
CA THR A 137 -19.47 -2.18 -1.85
C THR A 137 -19.96 -3.55 -2.32
N GLY A 138 -20.00 -3.77 -3.63
CA GLY A 138 -20.32 -5.08 -4.21
C GLY A 138 -19.28 -6.12 -3.84
N SER A 139 -18.00 -5.78 -3.96
CA SER A 139 -16.88 -6.67 -3.61
C SER A 139 -16.86 -7.00 -2.12
N LEU A 140 -17.08 -6.02 -1.23
CA LEU A 140 -17.14 -6.24 0.22
C LEU A 140 -18.39 -7.01 0.68
N SER A 141 -19.46 -6.98 -0.11
CA SER A 141 -20.70 -7.70 0.19
C SER A 141 -20.67 -9.16 -0.28
N ARG A 142 -19.67 -9.57 -1.07
CA ARG A 142 -19.52 -10.98 -1.47
C ARG A 142 -19.25 -11.81 -0.23
N ARG A 143 -20.10 -12.80 0.01
CA ARG A 143 -19.90 -13.80 1.07
C ARG A 143 -19.43 -15.09 0.42
N VAL A 144 -18.16 -15.38 0.57
CA VAL A 144 -17.59 -16.69 0.26
C VAL A 144 -17.47 -17.44 1.58
N ILE A 145 -17.89 -18.70 1.63
CA ILE A 145 -17.87 -19.48 2.88
C ILE A 145 -16.42 -19.56 3.39
N GLY A 146 -16.20 -19.16 4.64
CA GLY A 146 -14.88 -19.21 5.27
C GLY A 146 -13.98 -18.01 4.98
N LEU A 147 -14.38 -17.07 4.11
CA LEU A 147 -13.62 -15.86 3.79
C LEU A 147 -14.43 -14.60 4.11
N ARG A 148 -13.74 -13.59 4.64
CA ARG A 148 -14.26 -12.26 4.89
C ARG A 148 -13.37 -11.22 4.22
N TYR A 149 -14.00 -10.33 3.47
CA TYR A 149 -13.33 -9.16 2.89
C TYR A 149 -13.44 -7.98 3.85
N GLU A 150 -12.33 -7.32 4.11
CA GLU A 150 -12.26 -6.09 4.90
C GLU A 150 -11.61 -4.98 4.08
N ILE A 151 -12.02 -3.74 4.36
CA ILE A 151 -11.43 -2.53 3.79
C ILE A 151 -10.88 -1.67 4.92
N GLU A 152 -9.65 -1.21 4.76
CA GLU A 152 -9.06 -0.14 5.55
C GLU A 152 -8.93 1.10 4.68
N PHE A 153 -9.47 2.23 5.16
CA PHE A 153 -9.27 3.52 4.54
C PHE A 153 -8.42 4.40 5.46
N SER A 154 -7.26 4.80 4.95
CA SER A 154 -6.30 5.64 5.67
C SER A 154 -6.12 6.99 4.95
N THR A 155 -6.30 8.07 5.70
CA THR A 155 -5.90 9.41 5.27
C THR A 155 -4.61 9.81 5.95
N PHE A 156 -3.90 10.79 5.38
CA PHE A 156 -2.65 11.27 5.95
C PHE A 156 -2.77 12.70 6.41
N THR A 157 -2.13 13.07 7.52
CA THR A 157 -2.36 14.38 8.18
C THR A 157 -1.15 15.30 8.15
N GLY A 158 -0.15 15.02 7.31
CA GLY A 158 1.13 15.70 7.35
C GLY A 158 2.12 15.07 8.35
N PRO A 159 3.32 15.67 8.51
CA PRO A 159 4.40 15.14 9.35
C PRO A 159 4.13 15.26 10.86
N PHE A 160 3.18 16.08 11.28
CA PHE A 160 2.84 16.29 12.68
C PHE A 160 1.33 16.14 12.88
N PHE A 161 0.94 15.08 13.56
CA PHE A 161 -0.40 14.99 14.14
C PHE A 161 -0.32 15.59 15.54
N SER A 162 -0.87 16.79 15.74
CA SER A 162 -1.00 17.35 17.09
C SER A 162 -2.29 16.81 17.72
N ASP A 163 -2.18 16.19 18.90
CA ASP A 163 -3.31 15.66 19.68
C ASP A 163 -4.40 16.71 19.97
N ASP A 164 -4.07 18.01 19.90
CA ASP A 164 -5.00 19.13 20.08
C ASP A 164 -5.96 19.38 18.90
N LEU A 165 -5.77 18.70 17.76
CA LEU A 165 -6.66 18.85 16.60
C LEU A 165 -7.84 17.88 16.71
N ALA A 166 -8.99 18.41 17.15
CA ALA A 166 -10.21 17.64 17.28
C ALA A 166 -10.63 17.00 15.94
N ALA A 167 -11.13 15.77 15.98
CA ALA A 167 -11.71 15.08 14.83
C ALA A 167 -12.76 15.98 14.15
N GLY A 168 -12.52 16.39 12.91
CA GLY A 168 -13.36 17.32 12.16
C GLY A 168 -12.77 18.73 11.94
N GLN A 169 -11.70 19.10 12.65
CA GLN A 169 -10.94 20.33 12.36
C GLN A 169 -9.86 20.11 11.29
N VAL A 170 -9.47 18.85 11.08
CA VAL A 170 -8.51 18.41 10.07
C VAL A 170 -9.30 17.77 8.93
N LEU A 171 -9.15 18.32 7.72
CA LEU A 171 -9.92 17.92 6.53
C LEU A 171 -9.77 16.43 6.24
N GLU A 172 -8.59 15.89 6.47
CA GLU A 172 -8.23 14.50 6.19
C GLU A 172 -8.95 13.54 7.14
N VAL A 173 -9.00 13.86 8.45
CA VAL A 173 -9.81 13.10 9.41
C VAL A 173 -11.30 13.19 9.07
N ALA A 174 -11.77 14.36 8.63
CA ALA A 174 -13.15 14.55 8.22
C ALA A 174 -13.50 13.76 6.94
N ARG A 175 -12.57 13.66 5.98
CA ARG A 175 -12.65 12.81 4.78
C ARG A 175 -12.72 11.33 5.14
N ALA A 176 -11.88 10.87 6.08
CA ALA A 176 -11.91 9.50 6.59
C ALA A 176 -13.30 9.12 7.13
N GLY A 177 -13.86 9.97 8.01
CA GLY A 177 -15.20 9.76 8.54
C GLY A 177 -16.31 9.85 7.48
N ALA A 178 -16.18 10.74 6.49
CA ALA A 178 -17.15 10.86 5.41
C ALA A 178 -17.17 9.61 4.51
N PHE A 179 -16.00 9.08 4.18
CA PHE A 179 -15.87 7.83 3.43
C PHE A 179 -16.51 6.65 4.17
N ALA A 180 -16.26 6.53 5.47
CA ALA A 180 -16.86 5.52 6.34
C ALA A 180 -18.39 5.55 6.29
N ARG A 181 -18.97 6.75 6.50
CA ARG A 181 -20.43 6.94 6.46
C ARG A 181 -21.00 6.60 5.10
N GLU A 182 -20.26 6.87 4.03
CA GLU A 182 -20.67 6.61 2.67
C GLU A 182 -20.72 5.11 2.35
N LEU A 183 -19.79 4.31 2.89
CA LEU A 183 -19.83 2.85 2.84
C LEU A 183 -20.97 2.27 3.68
N LEU A 184 -21.15 2.76 4.92
CA LEU A 184 -22.24 2.34 5.80
C LEU A 184 -23.62 2.62 5.20
N ARG A 185 -23.79 3.78 4.54
CA ARG A 185 -25.02 4.14 3.82
C ARG A 185 -25.36 3.14 2.71
N ARG A 186 -24.36 2.46 2.14
CA ARG A 186 -24.50 1.41 1.13
C ARG A 186 -24.62 0.00 1.72
N LYS A 187 -24.81 -0.11 3.04
CA LYS A 187 -25.01 -1.38 3.77
C LYS A 187 -23.79 -2.30 3.79
N VAL A 188 -22.58 -1.75 3.66
CA VAL A 188 -21.37 -2.52 3.94
C VAL A 188 -21.38 -2.92 5.44
N PRO A 189 -21.08 -4.18 5.78
CA PRO A 189 -21.01 -4.62 7.17
C PRO A 189 -20.02 -3.74 7.98
N PRO A 190 -20.40 -3.21 9.16
CA PRO A 190 -19.53 -2.33 9.94
C PRO A 190 -18.22 -2.98 10.39
N ASP A 191 -18.24 -4.29 10.61
CA ASP A 191 -17.09 -5.12 10.98
C ASP A 191 -16.12 -5.37 9.81
N SER A 192 -16.52 -5.04 8.58
CA SER A 192 -15.67 -5.07 7.40
C SER A 192 -14.96 -3.73 7.13
N ILE A 193 -15.19 -2.69 7.93
CA ILE A 193 -14.68 -1.33 7.66
C ILE A 193 -13.74 -0.90 8.78
N VAL A 194 -12.51 -0.58 8.42
CA VAL A 194 -11.52 0.06 9.28
C VAL A 194 -11.21 1.44 8.70
N ILE A 195 -11.17 2.45 9.55
CA ILE A 195 -10.91 3.84 9.14
C ILE A 195 -9.85 4.41 10.05
N GLY A 196 -8.83 5.03 9.45
CA GLY A 196 -7.71 5.59 10.17
C GLY A 196 -7.22 6.90 9.58
N SER A 197 -6.42 7.59 10.37
CA SER A 197 -5.58 8.68 9.92
C SER A 197 -4.19 8.47 10.49
N ARG A 198 -3.16 8.74 9.69
CA ARG A 198 -1.76 8.53 10.09
C ARG A 198 -0.86 9.67 9.56
N PRO A 199 0.33 9.89 10.14
CA PRO A 199 1.27 10.86 9.57
C PRO A 199 1.69 10.47 8.14
N GLY A 200 1.84 11.46 7.25
CA GLY A 200 2.23 11.24 5.85
C GLY A 200 1.82 12.39 4.92
N ASN A 201 1.75 12.14 3.61
CA ASN A 201 1.39 13.16 2.62
C ASN A 201 -0.14 13.44 2.62
N PRO A 202 -0.62 14.61 3.07
CA PRO A 202 -2.06 14.90 3.17
C PRO A 202 -2.80 14.96 1.83
N GLU A 203 -2.07 15.04 0.72
CA GLU A 203 -2.64 14.98 -0.63
C GLU A 203 -2.89 13.56 -1.12
N GLU A 204 -2.52 12.54 -0.35
CA GLU A 204 -2.74 11.14 -0.69
C GLU A 204 -3.80 10.50 0.21
N VAL A 205 -4.40 9.43 -0.29
CA VAL A 205 -5.21 8.50 0.50
C VAL A 205 -4.85 7.08 0.14
N GLU A 206 -5.01 6.18 1.10
CA GLU A 206 -4.73 4.76 0.94
C GLU A 206 -5.99 3.93 1.23
N ILE A 207 -6.32 3.04 0.30
CA ILE A 207 -7.35 2.02 0.48
C ILE A 207 -6.64 0.67 0.49
N THR A 208 -6.77 -0.10 1.57
CA THR A 208 -6.22 -1.45 1.65
C THR A 208 -7.36 -2.46 1.78
N PHE A 209 -7.36 -3.46 0.92
CA PHE A 209 -8.27 -4.59 0.99
C PHE A 209 -7.56 -5.77 1.63
N PHE A 210 -8.26 -6.45 2.54
CA PHE A 210 -7.79 -7.66 3.20
C PHE A 210 -8.74 -8.80 2.92
N ILE A 211 -8.18 -9.98 2.67
CA ILE A 211 -8.90 -11.25 2.66
C ILE A 211 -8.55 -11.98 3.95
N ARG A 212 -9.55 -12.24 4.79
CA ARG A 212 -9.38 -12.96 6.06
C ARG A 212 -10.12 -14.28 6.08
N ILE A 213 -9.49 -15.29 6.64
CA ILE A 213 -10.12 -16.58 6.93
C ILE A 213 -10.97 -16.41 8.21
N GLU A 214 -12.27 -16.70 8.13
CA GLU A 214 -13.27 -16.45 9.17
C GLU A 214 -12.95 -17.15 10.51
N GLN A 215 -12.20 -18.26 10.46
CA GLN A 215 -11.77 -19.06 11.61
C GLN A 215 -10.66 -18.39 12.47
N SER A 216 -10.03 -17.30 12.01
CA SER A 216 -8.85 -16.68 12.67
C SER A 216 -9.19 -15.56 13.68
N SER A 217 -10.47 -15.26 13.92
CA SER A 217 -10.87 -14.13 14.77
C SER A 217 -11.18 -14.46 16.24
N LYS A 218 -10.63 -15.55 16.78
CA LYS A 218 -10.62 -15.77 18.24
C LYS A 218 -9.32 -15.21 18.83
N VAL A 219 -9.35 -13.94 19.22
CA VAL A 219 -8.35 -13.40 20.14
C VAL A 219 -8.65 -13.99 21.51
N ASP A 220 -7.90 -15.02 21.93
CA ASP A 220 -7.85 -15.42 23.34
C ASP A 220 -7.10 -14.32 24.09
N PHE A 221 -7.85 -13.39 24.69
CA PHE A 221 -7.34 -12.63 25.81
C PHE A 221 -7.34 -13.56 27.03
N GLU A 222 -6.25 -14.29 27.23
CA GLU A 222 -5.94 -14.80 28.57
C GLU A 222 -5.58 -13.61 29.45
N GLY A 223 -6.51 -13.24 30.33
CA GLY A 223 -6.26 -12.29 31.40
C GLY A 223 -5.31 -12.92 32.41
N GLU A 224 -4.09 -12.42 32.48
CA GLU A 224 -3.22 -12.62 33.64
C GLU A 224 -3.73 -11.75 34.80
N GLY A 225 -4.62 -12.33 35.60
CA GLY A 225 -4.88 -11.91 36.97
C GLY A 225 -4.28 -12.94 37.92
N GLY A 226 -3.22 -12.55 38.63
CA GLY A 226 -2.61 -13.28 39.73
C GLY A 226 -1.94 -12.32 40.70
#